data_AF-A0A182PZX8-F1
#
_entry.id   AF-A0A182PZX8-F1
#
_cell.length_a   1.000
_cell.length_b   1.000
_cell.length_c   1.000
_cell.angle_alpha   90.00
_cell.angle_beta   90.00
_cell.angle_gamma   90.00
#
_symmetry.space_group_name_H-M   'P 1'
#
loop_
_entity.id
_entity.type
_entity.pdbx_description
1 polymer ?
#
loop_
_entity_poly.entity_id
_entity_poly.type
_entity_poly.pdbx_seq_one_letter_code
_entity_poly.pdbx_strand_id
1 'polypeptide(L)'
;MPRCDNAAMALRGWRLFGVAGTILVYVGGILFLSFVSLQGPQQKRGGHGPRGYGEFETMRNRDLGLMGKKPPLQWCTELHYLDAPVRAPRKPPKLLQTFPGHFVKKFSVYNYHGSGSSSGGNSHNSNNQNLHSVPGGGAGARTDDGSVAVPSAGVASGHSSSHPGRPNSDAPSGKLVDSDSVRSSDVWRGKGAAHHAKPELTALVSFPGSGNTWLRYLLQQATGILTGSVYKDYGLLKSGFPAESVANGSVLVVKTHEWGPHAWAPYTKAILLVRDPERAILAEFNRQSGGHVGFASPDRYRRTKGRYWTQFVKNKLWAWEQTNLSWAKNFTGEVKLVFYDDLVENVEGTLRSILKFLNYPTEEELLACALMRKEGIYRRKKRILQFDPYSPAMHAAIDEKRAEVYAALGRYDAH
;
A
#
# COMPACT_ATOMS: atom_id res chain seq x y z
N MET A 1 84.55 4.22 45.44
CA MET A 1 83.08 4.29 45.67
C MET A 1 82.63 5.72 45.42
N PRO A 2 81.37 5.97 45.01
CA PRO A 2 81.09 6.28 43.59
C PRO A 2 81.09 7.78 43.21
N ARG A 3 81.26 8.05 41.91
CA ARG A 3 80.97 9.34 41.25
C ARG A 3 79.88 9.15 40.18
N CYS A 4 78.64 9.43 40.56
CA CYS A 4 77.39 9.54 39.78
C CYS A 4 76.42 10.41 40.66
N ASP A 5 75.48 11.24 40.21
CA ASP A 5 74.76 11.38 38.92
C ASP A 5 74.39 12.84 38.58
N ASN A 6 75.32 13.69 38.14
CA ASN A 6 74.99 15.09 37.75
C ASN A 6 74.62 15.27 36.26
N ALA A 7 74.94 14.32 35.37
CA ALA A 7 74.65 14.42 33.94
C ALA A 7 73.17 14.07 33.59
N ALA A 8 72.51 13.23 34.39
CA ALA A 8 71.18 12.70 34.08
C ALA A 8 70.04 13.75 34.21
N MET A 9 70.22 14.77 35.05
CA MET A 9 69.21 15.81 35.30
C MET A 9 69.03 16.77 34.11
N ALA A 10 70.13 17.28 33.55
CA ALA A 10 70.10 18.28 32.47
C ALA A 10 69.38 17.77 31.20
N LEU A 11 69.64 16.52 30.82
CA LEU A 11 69.07 15.90 29.63
C LEU A 11 67.56 15.60 29.72
N ARG A 12 66.97 15.57 30.93
CA ARG A 12 65.51 15.45 31.10
C ARG A 12 64.80 16.80 30.95
N GLY A 13 65.40 17.89 31.43
CA GLY A 13 64.83 19.24 31.33
C GLY A 13 64.59 19.67 29.88
N TRP A 14 65.62 19.62 29.03
CA TRP A 14 65.51 20.01 27.62
C TRP A 14 64.50 19.17 26.82
N ARG A 15 64.32 17.88 27.16
CA ARG A 15 63.31 17.05 26.51
C ARG A 15 61.88 17.48 26.87
N LEU A 16 61.63 17.85 28.12
CA LEU A 16 60.31 18.34 28.54
C LEU A 16 59.98 19.72 27.94
N PHE A 17 60.93 20.66 27.95
CA PHE A 17 60.72 21.97 27.31
C PHE A 17 60.59 21.87 25.78
N GLY A 18 61.35 20.99 25.12
CA GLY A 18 61.20 20.72 23.69
C GLY A 18 59.86 20.10 23.30
N VAL A 19 59.32 19.19 24.12
CA VAL A 19 57.98 18.62 23.93
C VAL A 19 56.89 19.65 24.21
N ALA A 20 57.01 20.45 25.27
CA ALA A 20 56.04 21.52 25.57
C ALA A 20 56.01 22.59 24.45
N GLY A 21 57.18 23.00 23.95
CA GLY A 21 57.31 23.95 22.85
C GLY A 21 56.72 23.44 21.54
N THR A 22 56.99 22.18 21.17
CA THR A 22 56.42 21.58 19.96
C THR A 22 54.90 21.37 20.07
N ILE A 23 54.37 21.03 21.25
CA ILE A 23 52.91 20.97 21.49
C ILE A 23 52.28 22.37 21.33
N LEU A 24 52.88 23.43 21.89
CA LEU A 24 52.36 24.80 21.76
C LEU A 24 52.37 25.28 20.30
N VAL A 25 53.44 25.02 19.55
CA VAL A 25 53.52 25.34 18.11
C VAL A 25 52.49 24.53 17.30
N TYR A 26 52.28 23.26 17.64
CA TYR A 26 51.30 22.40 16.96
C TYR A 26 49.85 22.83 17.22
N VAL A 27 49.49 23.10 18.48
CA VAL A 27 48.14 23.58 18.86
C VAL A 27 47.89 24.98 18.31
N GLY A 28 48.86 25.90 18.41
CA GLY A 28 48.78 27.23 17.82
C GLY A 28 48.64 27.18 16.29
N GLY A 29 49.38 26.29 15.63
CA GLY A 29 49.28 26.05 14.19
C GLY A 29 47.92 25.50 13.77
N ILE A 30 47.35 24.55 14.51
CA ILE A 30 45.98 24.04 14.26
C ILE A 30 44.95 25.17 14.44
N LEU A 31 45.00 25.93 15.53
CA LEU A 31 44.07 27.03 15.77
C LEU A 31 44.17 28.12 14.70
N PHE A 32 45.38 28.48 14.26
CA PHE A 32 45.61 29.43 13.18
C PHE A 32 45.09 28.92 11.83
N LEU A 33 45.37 27.66 11.47
CA LEU A 33 44.84 27.03 10.27
C LEU A 33 43.31 26.92 10.29
N SER A 34 42.70 26.63 11.45
CA SER A 34 41.24 26.65 11.62
C SER A 34 40.65 28.06 11.46
N PHE A 35 41.31 29.10 12.00
CA PHE A 35 40.89 30.48 11.85
C PHE A 35 40.97 30.97 10.40
N VAL A 36 42.09 30.71 9.71
CA VAL A 36 42.27 31.06 8.29
C VAL A 36 41.28 30.28 7.40
N SER A 37 40.99 29.02 7.73
CA SER A 37 39.99 28.21 7.00
C SER A 37 38.55 28.71 7.15
N LEU A 38 38.25 29.55 8.15
CA LEU A 38 36.92 30.16 8.35
C LEU A 38 36.71 31.44 7.53
N GLN A 39 37.75 32.00 6.91
CA GLN A 39 37.68 33.28 6.17
C GLN A 39 38.05 33.18 4.67
N GLY A 40 38.47 32.00 4.19
CA GLY A 40 38.81 31.77 2.78
C GLY A 40 37.60 31.52 1.87
N PRO A 41 37.45 32.20 0.71
CA PRO A 41 36.35 31.96 -0.22
C PRO A 41 36.50 30.65 -1.03
N GLN A 42 35.37 30.15 -1.53
CA GLN A 42 35.23 28.91 -2.32
C GLN A 42 36.21 28.78 -3.50
N GLN A 43 36.98 27.68 -3.57
CA GLN A 43 37.31 27.05 -4.85
C GLN A 43 37.58 25.54 -4.77
N LYS A 44 37.46 24.87 -5.92
CA LYS A 44 37.41 23.40 -6.05
C LYS A 44 38.78 22.80 -6.35
N ARG A 45 39.12 21.68 -5.71
CA ARG A 45 39.67 20.47 -6.36
C ARG A 45 39.65 19.30 -5.37
N GLY A 46 39.41 18.08 -5.88
CA GLY A 46 39.41 16.86 -5.09
C GLY A 46 40.18 15.76 -5.80
N GLY A 47 40.94 14.97 -5.04
CA GLY A 47 41.74 13.86 -5.54
C GLY A 47 42.03 12.87 -4.41
N HIS A 48 41.69 11.60 -4.66
CA HIS A 48 41.82 10.46 -3.75
C HIS A 48 40.95 10.48 -2.47
N GLY A 49 40.54 9.27 -2.05
CA GLY A 49 39.96 8.96 -0.75
C GLY A 49 40.83 7.91 -0.04
N PRO A 50 40.31 7.02 0.84
CA PRO A 50 38.88 6.77 1.10
C PRO A 50 38.48 6.63 2.60
N ARG A 51 37.40 7.29 3.02
CA ARG A 51 36.39 6.79 3.99
C ARG A 51 35.29 7.82 4.25
N GLY A 52 34.09 7.35 4.62
CA GLY A 52 33.15 8.07 5.48
C GLY A 52 32.56 9.40 5.02
N TYR A 53 31.89 9.47 3.86
CA TYR A 53 30.93 10.55 3.59
C TYR A 53 29.63 10.01 2.99
N GLY A 54 28.55 10.08 3.78
CA GLY A 54 27.18 9.73 3.36
C GLY A 54 26.10 10.60 4.00
N GLU A 55 26.47 11.66 4.72
CA GLU A 55 25.60 12.33 5.70
C GLU A 55 25.47 13.85 5.51
N PHE A 56 26.08 14.44 4.47
CA PHE A 56 26.13 15.90 4.30
C PHE A 56 25.21 16.47 3.19
N GLU A 57 24.87 15.70 2.15
CA GLU A 57 24.00 16.19 1.07
C GLU A 57 22.49 16.26 1.45
N THR A 58 22.10 15.67 2.57
CA THR A 58 20.71 15.70 3.07
C THR A 58 20.36 17.01 3.81
N MET A 59 21.34 17.76 4.29
CA MET A 59 21.09 18.96 5.11
C MET A 59 20.88 20.25 4.29
N ARG A 60 21.47 20.37 3.09
CA ARG A 60 21.42 21.63 2.30
C ARG A 60 20.03 22.04 1.77
N ASN A 61 19.00 21.23 2.01
CA ASN A 61 17.59 21.55 1.75
C ASN A 61 16.80 21.98 3.01
N ARG A 62 17.46 22.23 4.15
CA ARG A 62 16.81 22.71 5.40
C ARG A 62 16.96 24.22 5.63
N ASP A 63 18.06 24.82 5.18
CA ASP A 63 18.51 26.11 5.72
C ASP A 63 18.07 27.34 4.88
N LEU A 64 17.04 27.19 4.05
CA LEU A 64 16.31 28.31 3.45
C LEU A 64 14.84 28.21 3.89
N GLY A 65 14.42 29.13 4.76
CA GLY A 65 13.21 29.06 5.60
C GLY A 65 11.85 29.08 4.90
N LEU A 66 11.78 28.87 3.58
CA LEU A 66 10.50 28.69 2.86
C LEU A 66 9.99 27.26 3.05
N MET A 67 9.52 26.95 4.27
CA MET A 67 8.83 25.70 4.54
C MET A 67 7.50 25.65 3.79
N GLY A 68 7.53 25.12 2.56
CA GLY A 68 6.36 24.61 1.85
C GLY A 68 5.79 23.38 2.55
N LYS A 69 5.27 23.58 3.78
CA LYS A 69 4.55 22.55 4.54
C LYS A 69 3.35 22.13 3.70
N LYS A 70 3.38 20.91 3.15
CA LYS A 70 2.16 20.30 2.60
C LYS A 70 1.07 20.42 3.67
N PRO A 71 -0.17 20.81 3.32
CA PRO A 71 -1.26 20.84 4.28
C PRO A 71 -1.42 19.46 4.93
N PRO A 72 -1.79 19.40 6.23
CA PRO A 72 -2.03 18.12 6.90
C PRO A 72 -3.13 17.34 6.18
N LEU A 73 -3.10 16.01 6.28
CA LEU A 73 -4.16 15.19 5.71
C LEU A 73 -5.51 15.54 6.32
N GLN A 74 -6.44 15.93 5.45
CA GLN A 74 -7.83 16.13 5.79
C GLN A 74 -8.55 14.78 5.67
N TRP A 75 -8.82 14.18 6.82
CA TRP A 75 -9.60 12.95 6.93
C TRP A 75 -11.09 13.22 6.78
N CYS A 76 -11.83 12.22 6.31
CA CYS A 76 -13.30 12.27 6.21
C CYS A 76 -13.99 12.13 7.57
N THR A 77 -13.35 11.52 8.56
CA THR A 77 -13.84 11.37 9.94
C THR A 77 -12.69 11.27 10.96
N GLU A 78 -12.98 11.22 12.25
CA GLU A 78 -12.00 11.01 13.33
C GLU A 78 -11.45 9.57 13.26
N LEU A 79 -10.15 9.40 13.00
CA LEU A 79 -9.55 8.07 12.88
C LEU A 79 -9.49 7.35 14.22
N HIS A 80 -9.94 6.09 14.26
CA HIS A 80 -10.02 5.27 15.47
C HIS A 80 -9.61 3.82 15.22
N TYR A 81 -9.35 3.07 16.30
CA TYR A 81 -9.14 1.62 16.24
C TYR A 81 -10.48 0.88 16.10
N LEU A 82 -10.46 -0.31 15.53
CA LEU A 82 -11.63 -1.16 15.26
C LEU A 82 -12.33 -1.65 16.55
N ASP A 83 -11.57 -1.75 17.64
CA ASP A 83 -12.02 -2.11 18.99
C ASP A 83 -12.37 -0.87 19.85
N ALA A 84 -12.31 0.35 19.30
CA ALA A 84 -12.71 1.55 20.02
C ALA A 84 -14.21 1.52 20.35
N PRO A 85 -14.64 1.85 21.58
CA PRO A 85 -16.04 1.82 21.95
C PRO A 85 -16.83 2.80 21.09
N VAL A 86 -17.93 2.32 20.49
CA VAL A 86 -18.80 3.08 19.57
C VAL A 86 -19.23 4.38 20.24
N ARG A 87 -18.63 5.49 19.80
CA ARG A 87 -19.02 6.82 20.28
C ARG A 87 -20.38 7.14 19.69
N ALA A 88 -21.42 7.07 20.53
CA ALA A 88 -22.72 7.66 20.21
C ALA A 88 -22.50 9.09 19.67
N PRO A 89 -23.15 9.47 18.56
CA PRO A 89 -22.83 10.69 17.84
C PRO A 89 -22.88 11.88 18.79
N ARG A 90 -21.74 12.59 18.92
CA ARG A 90 -21.64 13.76 19.79
C ARG A 90 -22.73 14.74 19.38
N LYS A 91 -23.71 14.98 20.28
CA LYS A 91 -24.70 16.05 20.10
C LYS A 91 -23.95 17.31 19.67
N PRO A 92 -24.42 18.04 18.63
CA PRO A 92 -23.71 19.20 18.12
C PRO A 92 -23.40 20.15 19.30
N PRO A 93 -22.17 20.70 19.37
CA PRO A 93 -21.79 21.53 20.50
C PRO A 93 -22.82 22.64 20.65
N LYS A 94 -23.41 22.74 21.85
CA LYS A 94 -24.42 23.77 22.14
C LYS A 94 -23.84 25.11 21.69
N LEU A 95 -24.48 25.75 20.73
CA LEU A 95 -24.10 27.08 20.27
C LEU A 95 -24.08 27.98 21.50
N LEU A 96 -22.89 28.46 21.89
CA LEU A 96 -22.78 29.44 22.97
C LEU A 96 -23.63 30.63 22.56
N GLN A 97 -24.66 30.94 23.35
CA GLN A 97 -25.51 32.09 23.09
C GLN A 97 -24.65 33.34 23.20
N THR A 98 -24.30 33.92 22.05
CA THR A 98 -23.68 35.24 21.98
C THR A 98 -24.62 36.25 22.64
N PHE A 99 -24.04 37.17 23.41
CA PHE A 99 -24.79 38.21 24.12
C PHE A 99 -25.79 38.94 23.21
N PRO A 100 -26.95 39.39 23.73
CA PRO A 100 -27.96 40.08 22.93
C PRO A 100 -27.36 41.30 22.21
N GLY A 101 -27.37 41.29 20.87
CA GLY A 101 -26.93 42.43 20.04
C GLY A 101 -26.18 42.05 18.76
N HIS A 102 -25.46 40.93 18.73
CA HIS A 102 -24.64 40.59 17.55
C HIS A 102 -25.40 39.76 16.50
N PHE A 103 -25.81 40.43 15.41
CA PHE A 103 -26.29 39.76 14.20
C PHE A 103 -25.14 39.08 13.43
N VAL A 104 -25.28 37.79 13.15
CA VAL A 104 -24.49 37.08 12.14
C VAL A 104 -25.45 36.57 11.05
N LYS A 105 -25.14 36.82 9.78
CA LYS A 105 -25.99 36.38 8.66
C LYS A 105 -26.04 34.85 8.60
N LYS A 106 -27.24 34.29 8.39
CA LYS A 106 -27.50 32.85 8.38
C LYS A 106 -26.60 32.13 7.37
N PHE A 107 -25.85 31.13 7.85
CA PHE A 107 -25.48 29.98 7.01
C PHE A 107 -26.63 28.97 7.08
N SER A 108 -27.21 28.64 5.92
CA SER A 108 -28.31 27.67 5.84
C SER A 108 -27.76 26.25 5.80
N VAL A 109 -27.62 25.63 6.97
CA VAL A 109 -27.48 24.17 7.06
C VAL A 109 -28.86 23.56 6.80
N TYR A 110 -28.97 22.63 5.85
CA TYR A 110 -30.25 22.00 5.51
C TYR A 110 -30.76 21.11 6.65
N ASN A 111 -32.06 21.21 6.95
CA ASN A 111 -32.72 20.32 7.90
C ASN A 111 -32.88 18.91 7.31
N TYR A 112 -32.46 17.90 8.06
CA TYR A 112 -32.75 16.50 7.74
C TYR A 112 -34.06 16.09 8.41
N HIS A 113 -35.18 16.17 7.67
CA HIS A 113 -36.45 15.63 8.14
C HIS A 113 -36.55 14.14 7.79
N GLY A 114 -36.36 13.29 8.79
CA GLY A 114 -36.81 11.91 8.73
C GLY A 114 -38.29 11.83 9.08
N SER A 115 -39.08 11.13 8.26
CA SER A 115 -40.46 10.74 8.58
C SER A 115 -40.68 9.29 8.16
N GLY A 116 -40.97 8.43 9.14
CA GLY A 116 -41.33 7.03 8.89
C GLY A 116 -42.75 6.88 8.33
N SER A 117 -43.13 5.64 8.07
CA SER A 117 -44.44 5.24 7.56
C SER A 117 -45.61 5.65 8.46
N SER A 118 -46.66 6.21 7.87
CA SER A 118 -48.03 6.13 8.38
C SER A 118 -49.01 5.95 7.22
N SER A 119 -50.08 5.20 7.45
CA SER A 119 -51.11 4.87 6.47
C SER A 119 -52.38 5.69 6.71
N GLY A 120 -53.04 6.11 5.63
CA GLY A 120 -54.29 6.87 5.64
C GLY A 120 -54.74 7.15 4.20
N GLY A 121 -56.06 7.05 3.94
CA GLY A 121 -56.61 7.05 2.57
C GLY A 121 -57.56 8.22 2.26
N ASN A 122 -58.37 8.01 1.21
CA ASN A 122 -59.42 8.88 0.66
C ASN A 122 -58.97 10.13 -0.14
N SER A 123 -58.80 9.92 -1.44
CA SER A 123 -59.74 10.40 -2.48
C SER A 123 -60.40 11.78 -2.31
N HIS A 124 -60.08 12.73 -3.20
CA HIS A 124 -61.08 13.22 -4.19
C HIS A 124 -60.51 14.04 -5.37
N ASN A 125 -60.71 13.47 -6.56
CA ASN A 125 -61.35 14.06 -7.76
C ASN A 125 -60.77 15.24 -8.59
N SER A 126 -60.74 14.98 -9.91
CA SER A 126 -61.05 15.86 -11.06
C SER A 126 -60.04 16.83 -11.72
N ASN A 127 -60.09 16.76 -13.05
CA ASN A 127 -59.64 17.68 -14.11
C ASN A 127 -58.14 17.66 -14.46
N ASN A 128 -57.66 17.02 -15.54
CA ASN A 128 -58.10 16.91 -16.96
C ASN A 128 -57.82 18.17 -17.81
N GLN A 129 -56.81 18.09 -18.68
CA GLN A 129 -56.92 18.54 -20.07
C GLN A 129 -55.85 17.86 -20.96
N ASN A 130 -56.25 17.43 -22.16
CA ASN A 130 -55.35 16.94 -23.22
C ASN A 130 -54.62 18.09 -23.90
N LEU A 131 -53.46 17.81 -24.49
CA LEU A 131 -53.18 18.29 -25.85
C LEU A 131 -52.28 17.31 -26.63
N HIS A 132 -52.67 17.01 -27.86
CA HIS A 132 -51.85 16.27 -28.82
C HIS A 132 -50.92 17.24 -29.57
N SER A 133 -49.77 16.78 -30.05
CA SER A 133 -49.56 16.57 -31.50
C SER A 133 -48.12 16.16 -31.86
N VAL A 134 -48.01 15.27 -32.84
CA VAL A 134 -46.78 14.94 -33.58
C VAL A 134 -47.09 15.21 -35.06
N PRO A 135 -46.14 15.78 -35.83
CA PRO A 135 -45.61 15.08 -37.01
C PRO A 135 -44.09 14.84 -36.85
N GLY A 136 -43.43 13.84 -37.45
CA GLY A 136 -43.84 13.00 -38.60
C GLY A 136 -43.12 13.45 -39.88
N GLY A 137 -42.43 12.59 -40.64
CA GLY A 137 -42.12 11.16 -40.44
C GLY A 137 -41.56 10.49 -41.71
N GLY A 138 -41.18 9.21 -41.61
CA GLY A 138 -40.73 8.35 -42.73
C GLY A 138 -39.30 8.62 -43.25
N ALA A 139 -38.68 7.76 -44.06
CA ALA A 139 -38.90 6.33 -44.39
C ALA A 139 -37.59 5.85 -45.09
N GLY A 140 -37.16 4.59 -45.16
CA GLY A 140 -37.62 3.26 -44.73
C GLY A 140 -36.45 2.28 -45.00
N ALA A 141 -36.55 1.01 -45.39
CA ALA A 141 -37.46 -0.11 -45.10
C ALA A 141 -37.01 -1.30 -46.01
N ARG A 142 -37.17 -2.57 -45.56
CA ARG A 142 -37.02 -3.83 -46.34
C ARG A 142 -35.58 -4.26 -46.75
N THR A 143 -35.23 -5.54 -46.99
CA THR A 143 -35.85 -6.86 -46.69
C THR A 143 -34.81 -8.01 -46.85
N ASP A 144 -35.01 -9.09 -46.08
CA ASP A 144 -34.90 -10.53 -46.40
C ASP A 144 -33.63 -11.25 -46.91
N ASP A 145 -33.53 -12.50 -46.41
CA ASP A 145 -32.96 -13.75 -46.97
C ASP A 145 -31.45 -13.96 -47.25
N GLY A 146 -31.02 -15.22 -47.09
CA GLY A 146 -29.66 -15.69 -47.42
C GLY A 146 -29.19 -16.93 -46.64
N SER A 147 -29.64 -18.13 -47.02
CA SER A 147 -29.23 -19.41 -46.39
C SER A 147 -28.19 -20.19 -47.21
N VAL A 148 -27.69 -21.31 -46.64
CA VAL A 148 -27.18 -22.55 -47.31
C VAL A 148 -25.65 -22.81 -47.42
N ALA A 149 -25.28 -23.98 -46.86
CA ALA A 149 -24.24 -24.98 -47.23
C ALA A 149 -22.70 -24.77 -47.07
N VAL A 150 -22.21 -25.58 -46.12
CA VAL A 150 -21.00 -26.44 -46.15
C VAL A 150 -20.81 -27.22 -47.47
N PRO A 151 -19.56 -27.52 -47.88
CA PRO A 151 -19.22 -28.91 -48.25
C PRO A 151 -18.18 -29.58 -47.33
N SER A 152 -18.23 -30.92 -47.24
CA SER A 152 -17.44 -31.77 -46.32
C SER A 152 -16.72 -32.91 -47.06
N ALA A 153 -15.88 -33.65 -46.31
CA ALA A 153 -15.17 -34.90 -46.67
C ALA A 153 -14.00 -34.74 -47.66
N GLY A 154 -12.99 -35.63 -47.65
CA GLY A 154 -12.72 -36.81 -46.81
C GLY A 154 -11.36 -37.45 -47.21
N VAL A 155 -10.95 -38.65 -46.76
CA VAL A 155 -11.47 -39.61 -45.75
C VAL A 155 -10.40 -40.71 -45.50
N ALA A 156 -10.55 -41.54 -44.45
CA ALA A 156 -9.85 -42.84 -44.22
C ALA A 156 -8.33 -42.83 -43.83
N SER A 157 -7.80 -43.78 -43.05
CA SER A 157 -8.44 -44.86 -42.25
C SER A 157 -7.54 -45.51 -41.18
N GLY A 158 -8.14 -45.86 -40.02
CA GLY A 158 -7.89 -47.10 -39.25
C GLY A 158 -6.86 -47.09 -38.09
N HIS A 159 -6.70 -48.14 -37.25
CA HIS A 159 -7.50 -49.32 -36.84
C HIS A 159 -6.79 -49.99 -35.62
N SER A 160 -7.32 -50.86 -34.73
CA SER A 160 -8.68 -51.09 -34.16
C SER A 160 -8.62 -52.16 -33.03
N SER A 161 -9.25 -51.93 -31.86
CA SER A 161 -9.57 -52.93 -30.77
C SER A 161 -8.37 -53.58 -30.01
N SER A 162 -8.50 -54.27 -28.85
CA SER A 162 -9.66 -54.78 -28.08
C SER A 162 -9.42 -54.85 -26.53
N HIS A 163 -10.39 -55.39 -25.77
CA HIS A 163 -10.48 -55.55 -24.29
C HIS A 163 -10.62 -57.06 -23.93
N PRO A 164 -10.79 -57.56 -22.66
CA PRO A 164 -10.75 -56.93 -21.31
C PRO A 164 -9.92 -57.72 -20.24
N GLY A 165 -9.99 -57.34 -18.95
CA GLY A 165 -9.52 -58.21 -17.82
C GLY A 165 -9.70 -57.66 -16.37
N ARG A 166 -10.28 -58.47 -15.46
CA ARG A 166 -10.39 -58.32 -13.98
C ARG A 166 -10.65 -59.73 -13.38
N PRO A 167 -10.26 -60.07 -12.13
CA PRO A 167 -10.76 -59.49 -10.86
C PRO A 167 -9.57 -59.14 -9.89
N ASN A 168 -9.65 -58.95 -8.55
CA ASN A 168 -10.66 -59.31 -7.54
C ASN A 168 -10.65 -58.41 -6.27
N SER A 169 -11.73 -58.54 -5.47
CA SER A 169 -11.88 -58.38 -3.99
C SER A 169 -10.89 -57.50 -3.19
N ASP A 170 -11.32 -56.55 -2.35
CA ASP A 170 -11.99 -56.80 -1.06
C ASP A 170 -12.77 -55.60 -0.49
N ALA A 171 -13.66 -55.85 0.48
CA ALA A 171 -14.38 -54.84 1.28
C ALA A 171 -14.75 -55.42 2.66
N PRO A 172 -15.13 -54.57 3.64
CA PRO A 172 -16.31 -54.92 4.43
C PRO A 172 -17.29 -53.77 4.73
N SER A 173 -18.55 -54.20 4.88
CA SER A 173 -19.71 -53.61 5.58
C SER A 173 -19.47 -52.43 6.55
N GLY A 174 -20.35 -51.42 6.69
CA GLY A 174 -21.67 -51.21 6.06
C GLY A 174 -22.81 -50.98 7.08
N LYS A 175 -23.65 -49.96 6.85
CA LYS A 175 -25.05 -49.84 7.30
C LYS A 175 -25.72 -48.56 6.79
N LEU A 176 -26.96 -48.70 6.29
CA LEU A 176 -27.94 -47.61 6.17
C LEU A 176 -28.86 -47.63 7.41
N VAL A 177 -29.32 -46.47 7.85
CA VAL A 177 -30.47 -46.30 8.75
C VAL A 177 -31.25 -45.08 8.26
N ASP A 178 -32.58 -45.12 8.44
CA ASP A 178 -33.55 -44.22 7.82
C ASP A 178 -33.87 -42.96 8.66
N SER A 179 -34.85 -42.19 8.20
CA SER A 179 -35.26 -40.86 8.69
C SER A 179 -36.28 -40.91 9.85
N ASP A 180 -36.75 -39.71 10.23
CA ASP A 180 -37.86 -39.41 11.13
C ASP A 180 -37.71 -39.67 12.63
N SER A 181 -37.53 -38.57 13.38
CA SER A 181 -38.38 -38.29 14.55
C SER A 181 -38.33 -36.81 14.94
N VAL A 182 -39.50 -36.18 15.09
CA VAL A 182 -39.64 -34.82 15.62
C VAL A 182 -40.21 -34.89 17.03
N ARG A 183 -39.44 -34.47 18.05
CA ARG A 183 -39.98 -33.58 19.08
C ARG A 183 -38.97 -32.97 20.06
N SER A 184 -39.39 -31.80 20.53
CA SER A 184 -39.12 -31.18 21.84
C SER A 184 -37.78 -30.49 22.03
N SER A 185 -37.90 -29.27 22.58
CA SER A 185 -36.84 -28.54 23.24
C SER A 185 -36.38 -29.24 24.50
N ASP A 186 -35.10 -29.14 24.80
CA ASP A 186 -34.64 -28.99 26.18
C ASP A 186 -33.54 -27.93 26.27
N VAL A 187 -33.56 -27.18 27.37
CA VAL A 187 -32.59 -26.11 27.65
C VAL A 187 -31.62 -26.61 28.71
N TRP A 188 -30.31 -26.40 28.48
CA TRP A 188 -29.27 -26.03 29.48
C TRP A 188 -27.88 -26.64 29.19
N ARG A 189 -26.89 -25.73 29.11
CA ARG A 189 -25.58 -25.89 29.77
C ARG A 189 -24.62 -26.98 29.25
N GLY A 190 -24.51 -27.14 27.93
CA GLY A 190 -23.26 -27.66 27.35
C GLY A 190 -22.12 -26.66 27.52
N LYS A 191 -21.07 -26.99 28.30
CA LYS A 191 -19.78 -26.28 28.24
C LYS A 191 -19.06 -26.65 26.95
N GLY A 192 -19.46 -26.04 25.83
CA GLY A 192 -18.71 -26.13 24.59
C GLY A 192 -17.28 -25.65 24.81
N ALA A 193 -16.29 -26.48 24.47
CA ALA A 193 -14.92 -26.03 24.41
C ALA A 193 -14.84 -24.95 23.32
N ALA A 194 -14.55 -23.71 23.73
CA ALA A 194 -14.30 -22.66 22.77
C ALA A 194 -13.06 -23.03 21.97
N HIS A 195 -13.24 -23.45 20.72
CA HIS A 195 -12.17 -23.36 19.74
C HIS A 195 -11.72 -21.90 19.75
N HIS A 196 -10.49 -21.66 20.19
CA HIS A 196 -9.86 -20.34 20.09
C HIS A 196 -9.62 -20.05 18.61
N ALA A 197 -10.68 -19.62 17.91
CA ALA A 197 -10.59 -19.03 16.60
C ALA A 197 -9.53 -17.93 16.66
N LYS A 198 -8.54 -17.99 15.77
CA LYS A 198 -7.58 -16.90 15.65
C LYS A 198 -8.36 -15.61 15.43
N PRO A 199 -8.02 -14.50 16.12
CA PRO A 199 -8.59 -13.19 15.80
C PRO A 199 -8.50 -12.95 14.30
N GLU A 200 -9.61 -12.55 13.66
CA GLU A 200 -9.65 -12.37 12.22
C GLU A 200 -8.72 -11.20 11.83
N LEU A 201 -7.53 -11.54 11.34
CA LEU A 201 -6.47 -10.59 11.05
C LEU A 201 -6.19 -10.62 9.55
N THR A 202 -6.40 -9.47 8.91
CA THR A 202 -6.16 -9.31 7.47
C THR A 202 -4.80 -8.66 7.20
N ALA A 203 -3.94 -9.35 6.46
CA ALA A 203 -2.75 -8.75 5.89
C ALA A 203 -3.11 -7.82 4.73
N LEU A 204 -2.50 -6.64 4.65
CA LEU A 204 -2.34 -5.90 3.41
C LEU A 204 -0.91 -6.11 2.94
N VAL A 205 -0.73 -7.01 1.97
CA VAL A 205 0.57 -7.43 1.47
C VAL A 205 0.80 -6.95 0.05
N SER A 206 2.02 -6.51 -0.22
CA SER A 206 2.56 -6.43 -1.58
C SER A 206 4.06 -6.17 -1.58
N PHE A 207 4.68 -6.31 -2.75
CA PHE A 207 6.02 -5.83 -3.01
C PHE A 207 6.15 -4.29 -2.74
N PRO A 208 7.29 -3.81 -2.20
CA PRO A 208 7.54 -2.38 -2.01
C PRO A 208 7.37 -1.56 -3.30
N GLY A 209 6.65 -0.43 -3.24
CA GLY A 209 6.36 0.38 -4.44
C GLY A 209 5.08 0.01 -5.20
N SER A 210 4.37 -1.07 -4.80
CA SER A 210 3.07 -1.46 -5.37
C SER A 210 1.88 -0.58 -4.94
N GLY A 211 2.08 0.42 -4.07
CA GLY A 211 1.05 1.42 -3.74
C GLY A 211 0.46 1.35 -2.33
N ASN A 212 0.92 0.45 -1.45
CA ASN A 212 0.44 0.23 -0.06
C ASN A 212 -0.06 1.49 0.67
N THR A 213 0.78 2.54 0.77
CA THR A 213 0.48 3.78 1.50
C THR A 213 -0.75 4.52 0.95
N TRP A 214 -1.02 4.37 -0.35
CA TRP A 214 -2.21 4.94 -1.00
C TRP A 214 -3.46 4.10 -0.70
N LEU A 215 -3.39 2.77 -0.81
CA LEU A 215 -4.54 1.91 -0.46
C LEU A 215 -4.90 2.00 1.03
N ARG A 216 -3.91 2.04 1.94
CA ARG A 216 -4.12 2.32 3.37
C ARG A 216 -4.80 3.66 3.62
N TYR A 217 -4.38 4.70 2.89
CA TYR A 217 -5.00 6.03 2.97
C TYR A 217 -6.46 5.99 2.51
N LEU A 218 -6.76 5.33 1.39
CA LEU A 218 -8.13 5.18 0.87
C LEU A 218 -9.02 4.39 1.84
N LEU A 219 -8.52 3.30 2.43
CA LEU A 219 -9.26 2.52 3.43
C LEU A 219 -9.53 3.34 4.71
N GLN A 220 -8.55 4.10 5.21
CA GLN A 220 -8.75 5.03 6.33
C GLN A 220 -9.77 6.14 6.01
N GLN A 221 -9.80 6.65 4.78
CA GLN A 221 -10.78 7.64 4.35
C GLN A 221 -12.20 7.07 4.26
N ALA A 222 -12.36 5.85 3.73
CA ALA A 222 -13.66 5.23 3.48
C ALA A 222 -14.30 4.56 4.72
N THR A 223 -13.55 4.41 5.82
CA THR A 223 -14.02 3.69 7.03
C THR A 223 -13.82 4.43 8.34
N GLY A 224 -12.90 5.39 8.42
CA GLY A 224 -12.43 5.95 9.69
C GLY A 224 -11.54 5.02 10.52
N ILE A 225 -11.35 3.75 10.12
CA ILE A 225 -10.57 2.78 10.89
C ILE A 225 -9.09 2.85 10.53
N LEU A 226 -8.24 2.83 11.56
CA LEU A 226 -6.78 2.81 11.42
C LEU A 226 -6.28 1.54 10.72
N THR A 227 -5.24 1.70 9.88
CA THR A 227 -4.50 0.58 9.28
C THR A 227 -3.13 0.42 9.93
N GLY A 228 -2.80 -0.81 10.32
CA GLY A 228 -1.54 -1.16 10.97
C GLY A 228 -0.39 -1.42 10.00
N SER A 229 0.75 -1.80 10.54
CA SER A 229 1.99 -2.09 9.83
C SER A 229 2.91 -2.91 10.73
N VAL A 230 3.52 -3.97 10.21
CA VAL A 230 4.58 -4.70 10.93
C VAL A 230 5.87 -3.87 11.08
N TYR A 231 5.93 -2.71 10.42
CA TYR A 231 7.04 -1.75 10.47
C TYR A 231 6.66 -0.49 11.23
N LYS A 232 7.68 0.24 11.70
CA LYS A 232 7.54 1.53 12.38
C LYS A 232 8.11 2.66 11.54
N ASP A 233 7.44 3.05 10.46
CA ASP A 233 7.89 4.17 9.62
C ASP A 233 7.56 5.52 10.29
N TYR A 234 8.56 6.13 10.93
CA TYR A 234 8.41 7.42 11.63
C TYR A 234 7.97 8.58 10.71
N GLY A 235 8.13 8.46 9.39
CA GLY A 235 7.61 9.43 8.43
C GLY A 235 6.09 9.29 8.28
N LEU A 236 5.62 8.07 8.04
CA LEU A 236 4.19 7.74 7.94
C LEU A 236 3.44 7.97 9.26
N LEU A 237 4.04 7.57 10.38
CA LEU A 237 3.51 7.79 11.73
C LEU A 237 3.20 9.28 11.97
N LYS A 238 4.13 10.16 11.60
CA LYS A 238 3.98 11.62 11.75
C LYS A 238 3.13 12.31 10.66
N SER A 239 2.73 11.60 9.60
CA SER A 239 1.99 12.21 8.48
C SER A 239 0.58 11.66 8.25
N GLY A 240 0.19 10.55 8.90
CA GLY A 240 -1.18 10.02 8.77
C GLY A 240 -1.44 8.57 9.20
N PHE A 241 -0.43 7.86 9.71
CA PHE A 241 -0.56 6.44 10.08
C PHE A 241 -0.15 6.21 11.54
N PRO A 242 -0.93 6.69 12.53
CA PRO A 242 -0.53 6.61 13.94
C PRO A 242 -0.45 5.16 14.45
N ALA A 243 -1.05 4.19 13.76
CA ALA A 243 -0.97 2.76 14.01
C ALA A 243 0.22 2.06 13.30
N GLU A 244 1.25 2.78 12.84
CA GLU A 244 2.55 2.15 12.54
C GLU A 244 3.06 1.34 13.76
N SER A 245 3.62 0.16 13.52
CA SER A 245 3.98 -0.85 14.54
C SER A 245 2.81 -1.54 15.26
N VAL A 246 1.55 -1.32 14.85
CA VAL A 246 0.39 -2.11 15.31
C VAL A 246 0.11 -3.25 14.33
N ALA A 247 0.04 -4.47 14.85
CA ALA A 247 -0.08 -5.71 14.06
C ALA A 247 -1.02 -6.74 14.72
N ASN A 248 -2.19 -6.29 15.20
CA ASN A 248 -3.21 -7.10 15.86
C ASN A 248 -4.62 -6.68 15.41
N GLY A 249 -5.68 -7.30 15.95
CA GLY A 249 -7.07 -7.07 15.53
C GLY A 249 -7.68 -5.69 15.86
N SER A 250 -6.93 -4.74 16.42
CA SER A 250 -7.39 -3.36 16.64
C SER A 250 -7.40 -2.51 15.36
N VAL A 251 -6.86 -3.01 14.25
CA VAL A 251 -6.75 -2.28 12.97
C VAL A 251 -7.43 -3.04 11.84
N LEU A 252 -7.96 -2.32 10.85
CA LEU A 252 -8.72 -2.88 9.72
C LEU A 252 -7.88 -3.88 8.89
N VAL A 253 -6.61 -3.53 8.65
CA VAL A 253 -5.61 -4.36 7.96
C VAL A 253 -4.21 -4.05 8.51
N VAL A 254 -3.30 -5.02 8.47
CA VAL A 254 -1.89 -4.85 8.84
C VAL A 254 -1.00 -4.90 7.59
N LYS A 255 -0.25 -3.82 7.33
CA LYS A 255 0.65 -3.75 6.18
C LYS A 255 1.92 -4.61 6.37
N THR A 256 2.27 -5.42 5.37
CA THR A 256 3.53 -6.19 5.34
C THR A 256 4.19 -6.21 3.94
N HIS A 257 5.49 -6.53 3.89
CA HIS A 257 6.25 -6.89 2.68
C HIS A 257 6.93 -8.26 2.80
N GLU A 258 6.69 -9.01 3.88
CA GLU A 258 7.28 -10.32 4.12
C GLU A 258 6.43 -11.44 3.51
N TRP A 259 7.04 -12.61 3.31
CA TRP A 259 6.39 -13.79 2.72
C TRP A 259 6.92 -15.09 3.36
N GLY A 260 6.25 -16.21 3.09
CA GLY A 260 6.56 -17.52 3.67
C GLY A 260 5.89 -17.78 5.03
N PRO A 261 6.03 -18.99 5.59
CA PRO A 261 5.22 -19.49 6.71
C PRO A 261 5.18 -18.60 7.95
N HIS A 262 6.30 -17.98 8.33
CA HIS A 262 6.34 -17.10 9.51
C HIS A 262 5.55 -15.80 9.29
N ALA A 263 5.59 -15.24 8.07
CA ALA A 263 4.85 -14.03 7.72
C ALA A 263 3.34 -14.29 7.61
N TRP A 264 2.93 -15.50 7.22
CA TRP A 264 1.51 -15.90 7.15
C TRP A 264 0.89 -16.22 8.51
N ALA A 265 1.66 -16.78 9.44
CA ALA A 265 1.15 -17.37 10.68
C ALA A 265 0.17 -16.51 11.51
N PRO A 266 0.28 -15.16 11.57
CA PRO A 266 -0.69 -14.32 12.27
C PRO A 266 -2.06 -14.17 11.59
N TYR A 267 -2.16 -14.43 10.28
CA TYR A 267 -3.28 -13.96 9.44
C TYR A 267 -4.26 -15.06 9.07
N THR A 268 -5.53 -14.67 8.87
CA THR A 268 -6.60 -15.51 8.32
C THR A 268 -7.05 -15.06 6.93
N LYS A 269 -6.80 -13.79 6.58
CA LYS A 269 -7.12 -13.16 5.30
C LYS A 269 -5.93 -12.36 4.77
N ALA A 270 -5.86 -12.17 3.45
CA ALA A 270 -4.86 -11.33 2.81
C ALA A 270 -5.45 -10.53 1.63
N ILE A 271 -5.19 -9.22 1.61
CA ILE A 271 -5.34 -8.38 0.41
C ILE A 271 -3.97 -8.31 -0.26
N LEU A 272 -3.84 -8.91 -1.44
CA LEU A 272 -2.61 -8.91 -2.23
C LEU A 272 -2.68 -7.81 -3.29
N LEU A 273 -1.97 -6.71 -3.05
CA LEU A 273 -1.91 -5.54 -3.93
C LEU A 273 -0.80 -5.72 -4.99
N VAL A 274 -1.16 -6.27 -6.14
CA VAL A 274 -0.21 -6.52 -7.24
C VAL A 274 -0.06 -5.26 -8.08
N ARG A 275 1.15 -4.96 -8.54
CA ARG A 275 1.43 -3.86 -9.47
C ARG A 275 2.47 -4.32 -10.48
N ASP A 276 2.40 -3.79 -11.69
CA ASP A 276 3.41 -3.99 -12.73
C ASP A 276 4.85 -3.94 -12.16
N PRO A 277 5.69 -4.97 -12.42
CA PRO A 277 7.02 -5.08 -11.86
C PRO A 277 7.93 -3.91 -12.24
N GLU A 278 7.85 -3.39 -13.46
CA GLU A 278 8.68 -2.26 -13.90
C GLU A 278 8.39 -1.00 -13.05
N ARG A 279 7.12 -0.56 -13.06
CA ARG A 279 6.63 0.60 -12.31
C ARG A 279 6.81 0.42 -10.79
N ALA A 280 6.79 -0.80 -10.26
CA ALA A 280 6.99 -1.09 -8.84
C ALA A 280 8.48 -1.04 -8.45
N ILE A 281 9.37 -1.70 -9.19
CA ILE A 281 10.83 -1.69 -8.98
C ILE A 281 11.37 -0.26 -9.09
N LEU A 282 10.94 0.50 -10.11
CA LEU A 282 11.30 1.91 -10.27
C LEU A 282 10.77 2.75 -9.10
N ALA A 283 9.54 2.52 -8.63
CA ALA A 283 8.97 3.24 -7.49
C ALA A 283 9.72 2.96 -6.17
N GLU A 284 10.21 1.74 -5.96
CA GLU A 284 11.03 1.36 -4.80
C GLU A 284 12.45 1.93 -4.88
N PHE A 285 13.10 1.92 -6.05
CA PHE A 285 14.41 2.56 -6.22
C PHE A 285 14.38 4.06 -5.93
N ASN A 286 13.32 4.73 -6.41
CA ASN A 286 13.06 6.12 -6.09
C ASN A 286 12.75 6.33 -4.60
N ARG A 287 12.08 5.38 -3.92
CA ARG A 287 11.83 5.44 -2.46
C ARG A 287 13.12 5.31 -1.66
N GLN A 288 13.97 4.33 -1.98
CA GLN A 288 15.26 4.14 -1.30
C GLN A 288 16.30 5.24 -1.59
N SER A 289 16.10 6.01 -2.67
CA SER A 289 17.05 7.05 -3.08
C SER A 289 16.62 8.48 -2.71
N GLY A 290 15.31 8.73 -2.51
CA GLY A 290 14.77 10.06 -2.21
C GLY A 290 13.54 10.08 -1.28
N GLY A 291 13.23 8.99 -0.60
CA GLY A 291 12.09 8.88 0.32
C GLY A 291 10.74 8.65 -0.37
N HIS A 292 9.69 8.47 0.44
CA HIS A 292 8.34 8.03 0.03
C HIS A 292 7.79 8.69 -1.24
N VAL A 293 7.93 10.01 -1.37
CA VAL A 293 7.43 10.79 -2.52
C VAL A 293 8.54 11.45 -3.35
N GLY A 294 9.81 11.23 -3.01
CA GLY A 294 10.96 11.74 -3.77
C GLY A 294 11.50 10.73 -4.77
N PHE A 295 12.68 11.02 -5.31
CA PHE A 295 13.27 10.29 -6.44
C PHE A 295 14.76 10.04 -6.28
N ALA A 296 15.27 9.07 -7.04
CA ALA A 296 16.69 8.95 -7.33
C ALA A 296 17.17 10.10 -8.25
N SER A 297 18.39 10.58 -8.01
CA SER A 297 19.13 11.38 -9.01
C SER A 297 19.54 10.50 -10.20
N PRO A 298 19.72 11.05 -11.42
CA PRO A 298 20.13 10.28 -12.59
C PRO A 298 21.41 9.45 -12.40
N ASP A 299 22.35 9.95 -11.59
CA ASP A 299 23.64 9.28 -11.33
C ASP A 299 23.51 8.00 -10.49
N ARG A 300 22.41 7.83 -9.74
CA ARG A 300 22.13 6.57 -9.01
C ARG A 300 21.95 5.39 -9.96
N TYR A 301 21.39 5.62 -11.15
CA TYR A 301 21.25 4.59 -12.20
C TYR A 301 22.60 4.29 -12.87
N ARG A 302 23.44 5.32 -13.09
CA ARG A 302 24.78 5.18 -13.68
C ARG A 302 25.85 4.62 -12.73
N ARG A 303 25.59 4.60 -11.41
CA ARG A 303 26.52 4.16 -10.36
C ARG A 303 27.18 2.81 -10.70
N THR A 304 28.49 2.72 -10.43
CA THR A 304 29.36 1.55 -10.70
C THR A 304 29.31 1.00 -12.13
N LYS A 305 29.12 1.90 -13.12
CA LYS A 305 28.87 1.60 -14.55
C LYS A 305 27.58 0.79 -14.74
N GLY A 306 26.47 1.28 -14.19
CA GLY A 306 25.15 0.63 -14.23
C GLY A 306 24.98 -0.60 -13.33
N ARG A 307 26.07 -1.29 -12.95
CA ARG A 307 26.02 -2.57 -12.20
C ARG A 307 25.19 -2.53 -10.92
N TYR A 308 25.20 -1.41 -10.18
CA TYR A 308 24.36 -1.27 -8.98
C TYR A 308 22.86 -1.32 -9.32
N TRP A 309 22.44 -0.68 -10.41
CA TRP A 309 21.07 -0.71 -10.89
C TRP A 309 20.71 -2.08 -11.48
N THR A 310 21.58 -2.69 -12.29
CA THR A 310 21.37 -4.06 -12.80
C THR A 310 21.14 -5.08 -11.67
N GLN A 311 21.97 -5.05 -10.63
CA GLN A 311 21.81 -5.94 -9.47
C GLN A 311 20.54 -5.60 -8.66
N PHE A 312 20.20 -4.31 -8.54
CA PHE A 312 18.96 -3.89 -7.90
C PHE A 312 17.73 -4.44 -8.62
N VAL A 313 17.64 -4.28 -9.95
CA VAL A 313 16.53 -4.80 -10.75
C VAL A 313 16.43 -6.31 -10.62
N LYS A 314 17.53 -7.07 -10.79
CA LYS A 314 17.52 -8.54 -10.63
C LYS A 314 17.02 -8.97 -9.24
N ASN A 315 17.55 -8.38 -8.17
CA ASN A 315 17.16 -8.74 -6.80
C ASN A 315 15.71 -8.34 -6.48
N LYS A 316 15.22 -7.25 -7.07
CA LYS A 316 13.87 -6.73 -6.82
C LYS A 316 12.80 -7.39 -7.67
N LEU A 317 13.12 -7.84 -8.89
CA LEU A 317 12.22 -8.65 -9.71
C LEU A 317 11.96 -10.01 -9.05
N TRP A 318 13.01 -10.70 -8.60
CA TRP A 318 12.86 -11.94 -7.83
C TRP A 318 12.04 -11.71 -6.54
N ALA A 319 12.31 -10.65 -5.77
CA ALA A 319 11.52 -10.36 -4.58
C ALA A 319 10.05 -10.00 -4.89
N TRP A 320 9.75 -9.40 -6.05
CA TRP A 320 8.38 -9.14 -6.53
C TRP A 320 7.65 -10.44 -6.88
N GLU A 321 8.29 -11.30 -7.66
CA GLU A 321 7.84 -12.65 -8.02
C GLU A 321 7.52 -13.46 -6.76
N GLN A 322 8.48 -13.56 -5.84
CA GLN A 322 8.32 -14.29 -4.58
C GLN A 322 7.19 -13.71 -3.73
N THR A 323 7.11 -12.38 -3.54
CA THR A 323 6.03 -11.78 -2.73
C THR A 323 4.64 -12.12 -3.28
N ASN A 324 4.46 -12.02 -4.60
CA ASN A 324 3.16 -12.27 -5.23
C ASN A 324 2.79 -13.76 -5.23
N LEU A 325 3.68 -14.63 -5.74
CA LEU A 325 3.39 -16.07 -5.87
C LEU A 325 3.24 -16.74 -4.50
N SER A 326 4.10 -16.38 -3.54
CA SER A 326 4.10 -16.98 -2.20
C SER A 326 2.78 -16.68 -1.46
N TRP A 327 2.24 -15.46 -1.56
CA TRP A 327 0.92 -15.15 -0.97
C TRP A 327 -0.28 -15.61 -1.81
N ALA A 328 -0.15 -15.76 -3.14
CA ALA A 328 -1.25 -16.21 -3.98
C ALA A 328 -1.42 -17.74 -4.02
N LYS A 329 -0.34 -18.51 -3.87
CA LYS A 329 -0.34 -19.98 -4.02
C LYS A 329 -0.12 -20.75 -2.71
N ASN A 330 0.56 -20.17 -1.73
CA ASN A 330 1.01 -20.89 -0.53
C ASN A 330 0.37 -20.39 0.78
N PHE A 331 -0.29 -19.23 0.78
CA PHE A 331 -1.15 -18.82 1.89
C PHE A 331 -2.45 -19.63 1.86
N THR A 332 -2.87 -20.18 3.00
CA THR A 332 -4.05 -21.06 3.12
C THR A 332 -5.31 -20.35 3.61
N GLY A 333 -5.22 -19.07 3.95
CA GLY A 333 -6.38 -18.20 4.25
C GLY A 333 -6.96 -17.57 2.98
N GLU A 334 -8.03 -16.80 3.12
CA GLU A 334 -8.69 -16.18 1.96
C GLU A 334 -7.83 -15.06 1.36
N VAL A 335 -7.73 -15.02 0.02
CA VAL A 335 -6.94 -14.00 -0.71
C VAL A 335 -7.83 -13.13 -1.58
N LYS A 336 -7.80 -11.82 -1.34
CA LYS A 336 -8.35 -10.78 -2.22
C LYS A 336 -7.25 -10.18 -3.09
N LEU A 337 -7.22 -10.59 -4.36
CA LEU A 337 -6.40 -9.94 -5.36
C LEU A 337 -6.91 -8.52 -5.66
N VAL A 338 -5.97 -7.58 -5.74
CA VAL A 338 -6.19 -6.19 -6.15
C VAL A 338 -5.02 -5.78 -7.05
N PHE A 339 -5.27 -5.52 -8.33
CA PHE A 339 -4.24 -4.93 -9.19
C PHE A 339 -4.24 -3.41 -9.04
N TYR A 340 -3.06 -2.80 -9.02
CA TYR A 340 -2.87 -1.37 -8.78
C TYR A 340 -3.48 -0.52 -9.88
N ASP A 341 -3.40 -0.96 -11.13
CA ASP A 341 -3.90 -0.19 -12.27
C ASP A 341 -5.44 -0.24 -12.31
N ASP A 342 -6.09 -1.37 -11.98
CA ASP A 342 -7.53 -1.49 -11.73
C ASP A 342 -7.99 -0.56 -10.58
N LEU A 343 -7.20 -0.50 -9.50
CA LEU A 343 -7.42 0.42 -8.38
C LEU A 343 -7.28 1.90 -8.80
N VAL A 344 -6.45 2.21 -9.81
CA VAL A 344 -6.33 3.59 -10.35
C VAL A 344 -7.52 3.93 -11.26
N GLU A 345 -7.98 2.98 -12.06
CA GLU A 345 -9.10 3.13 -12.97
C GLU A 345 -10.44 3.23 -12.22
N ASN A 346 -10.76 2.23 -11.41
CA ASN A 346 -12.02 2.15 -10.65
C ASN A 346 -11.76 2.06 -9.15
N VAL A 347 -11.36 3.20 -8.56
CA VAL A 347 -11.15 3.35 -7.10
C VAL A 347 -12.40 2.94 -6.31
N GLU A 348 -13.60 3.33 -6.75
CA GLU A 348 -14.85 3.06 -6.01
C GLU A 348 -15.20 1.57 -5.99
N GLY A 349 -15.32 0.94 -7.16
CA GLY A 349 -15.64 -0.48 -7.29
C GLY A 349 -14.60 -1.34 -6.59
N THR A 350 -13.32 -0.96 -6.66
CA THR A 350 -12.23 -1.65 -5.96
C THR A 350 -12.37 -1.51 -4.45
N LEU A 351 -12.64 -0.32 -3.91
CA LEU A 351 -12.85 -0.14 -2.47
C LEU A 351 -14.09 -0.88 -1.97
N ARG A 352 -15.24 -0.79 -2.65
CA ARG A 352 -16.45 -1.57 -2.33
C ARG A 352 -16.16 -3.08 -2.32
N SER A 353 -15.40 -3.57 -3.31
CA SER A 353 -14.99 -4.97 -3.40
C SER A 353 -14.04 -5.41 -2.28
N ILE A 354 -13.19 -4.50 -1.77
CA ILE A 354 -12.30 -4.76 -0.63
C ILE A 354 -13.08 -4.73 0.69
N LEU A 355 -13.94 -3.73 0.92
CA LEU A 355 -14.75 -3.64 2.14
C LEU A 355 -15.69 -4.84 2.28
N LYS A 356 -16.29 -5.31 1.18
CA LYS A 356 -17.08 -6.55 1.16
C LYS A 356 -16.26 -7.78 1.58
N PHE A 357 -15.00 -7.90 1.14
CA PHE A 357 -14.10 -9.01 1.54
C PHE A 357 -13.69 -8.92 3.02
N LEU A 358 -13.51 -7.70 3.53
CA LEU A 358 -13.24 -7.41 4.95
C LEU A 358 -14.49 -7.55 5.84
N ASN A 359 -15.65 -7.97 5.29
CA ASN A 359 -16.95 -7.98 5.97
C ASN A 359 -17.33 -6.62 6.61
N TYR A 360 -16.78 -5.51 6.11
CA TYR A 360 -16.96 -4.17 6.66
C TYR A 360 -18.07 -3.40 5.92
N PRO A 361 -19.02 -2.77 6.63
CA PRO A 361 -20.11 -2.01 6.00
C PRO A 361 -19.57 -0.79 5.23
N THR A 362 -20.16 -0.50 4.06
CA THR A 362 -19.80 0.70 3.31
C THR A 362 -20.68 1.87 3.74
N GLU A 363 -20.09 2.89 4.36
CA GLU A 363 -20.76 4.16 4.63
C GLU A 363 -20.65 5.07 3.40
N GLU A 364 -21.77 5.29 2.71
CA GLU A 364 -21.80 5.99 1.42
C GLU A 364 -21.26 7.44 1.50
N GLU A 365 -21.53 8.16 2.60
CA GLU A 365 -21.00 9.52 2.81
C GLU A 365 -19.47 9.53 3.00
N LEU A 366 -18.92 8.58 3.77
CA LEU A 366 -17.47 8.44 3.94
C LEU A 366 -16.80 7.99 2.65
N LEU A 367 -17.41 7.07 1.90
CA LEU A 367 -16.89 6.63 0.60
C LEU A 367 -16.91 7.78 -0.42
N ALA A 368 -18.00 8.54 -0.52
CA ALA A 368 -18.08 9.73 -1.37
C ALA A 368 -16.99 10.76 -1.00
N CYS A 369 -16.78 11.01 0.29
CA CYS A 369 -15.69 11.86 0.76
C CYS A 369 -14.30 11.29 0.42
N ALA A 370 -14.09 9.98 0.56
CA ALA A 370 -12.85 9.30 0.22
C ALA A 370 -12.53 9.43 -1.28
N LEU A 371 -13.54 9.31 -2.14
CA LEU A 371 -13.43 9.48 -3.58
C LEU A 371 -13.11 10.93 -3.98
N MET A 372 -13.74 11.93 -3.34
CA MET A 372 -13.38 13.34 -3.52
C MET A 372 -11.94 13.65 -3.09
N ARG A 373 -11.41 12.93 -2.08
CA ARG A 373 -10.08 13.17 -1.49
C ARG A 373 -9.00 12.17 -1.93
N LYS A 374 -9.29 11.33 -2.94
CA LYS A 374 -8.55 10.10 -3.26
C LYS A 374 -7.05 10.24 -3.50
N GLU A 375 -6.57 11.38 -4.00
CA GLU A 375 -5.15 11.62 -4.31
C GLU A 375 -4.22 11.62 -3.07
N GLY A 376 -4.69 12.18 -1.95
CA GLY A 376 -3.90 12.35 -0.72
C GLY A 376 -2.58 13.12 -0.91
N ILE A 377 -1.58 12.86 -0.05
CA ILE A 377 -0.23 13.47 -0.14
C ILE A 377 0.87 12.49 -0.57
N TYR A 378 0.52 11.20 -0.69
CA TYR A 378 1.46 10.07 -0.88
C TYR A 378 1.67 9.67 -2.33
N ARG A 379 0.82 10.13 -3.26
CA ARG A 379 1.06 9.93 -4.69
C ARG A 379 2.30 10.73 -5.09
N ARG A 380 3.37 10.04 -5.49
CA ARG A 380 4.54 10.64 -6.12
C ARG A 380 4.09 11.29 -7.44
N LYS A 381 4.43 12.56 -7.67
CA LYS A 381 4.18 13.22 -8.97
C LYS A 381 4.84 12.42 -10.10
N LYS A 382 4.30 12.44 -11.32
CA LYS A 382 5.03 11.89 -12.48
C LYS A 382 6.29 12.74 -12.71
N ARG A 383 7.45 12.09 -12.95
CA ARG A 383 8.69 12.72 -13.43
C ARG A 383 9.17 11.91 -14.62
N ILE A 384 9.22 12.53 -15.79
CA ILE A 384 9.77 11.93 -17.01
C ILE A 384 11.29 11.81 -16.81
N LEU A 385 11.84 10.63 -17.09
CA LEU A 385 13.28 10.44 -17.28
C LEU A 385 13.57 10.69 -18.77
N GLN A 386 14.67 11.39 -19.08
CA GLN A 386 15.12 11.61 -20.46
C GLN A 386 15.82 10.38 -21.08
N PHE A 387 15.82 9.26 -20.36
CA PHE A 387 16.40 7.98 -20.74
C PHE A 387 15.55 6.87 -20.11
N ASP A 388 15.44 5.74 -20.80
CA ASP A 388 14.96 4.51 -20.17
C ASP A 388 16.02 4.03 -19.16
N PRO A 389 15.69 3.87 -17.86
CA PRO A 389 16.66 3.31 -16.92
C PRO A 389 16.93 1.82 -17.16
N TYR A 390 16.02 1.07 -17.77
CA TYR A 390 16.16 -0.36 -18.02
C TYR A 390 16.97 -0.62 -19.31
N SER A 391 17.64 -1.77 -19.36
CA SER A 391 18.23 -2.27 -20.62
C SER A 391 17.30 -3.31 -21.25
N PRO A 392 17.42 -3.62 -22.56
CA PRO A 392 16.57 -4.63 -23.21
C PRO A 392 16.58 -6.00 -22.51
N ALA A 393 17.72 -6.40 -21.93
CA ALA A 393 17.84 -7.63 -21.13
C ALA A 393 17.17 -7.55 -19.74
N MET A 394 16.94 -6.34 -19.19
CA MET A 394 16.10 -6.16 -18.01
C MET A 394 14.62 -6.25 -18.39
N HIS A 395 14.19 -5.60 -19.47
CA HIS A 395 12.82 -5.67 -19.98
C HIS A 395 12.41 -7.12 -20.27
N ALA A 396 13.19 -7.86 -21.06
CA ALA A 396 12.89 -9.27 -21.36
C ALA A 396 12.68 -10.14 -20.11
N ALA A 397 13.52 -9.99 -19.08
CA ALA A 397 13.37 -10.71 -17.82
C ALA A 397 12.18 -10.22 -16.97
N ILE A 398 11.92 -8.90 -16.98
CA ILE A 398 10.74 -8.30 -16.34
C ILE A 398 9.46 -8.83 -16.97
N ASP A 399 9.42 -8.94 -18.30
CA ASP A 399 8.24 -9.36 -19.06
C ASP A 399 7.98 -10.87 -18.95
N GLU A 400 9.04 -11.69 -18.98
CA GLU A 400 8.98 -13.12 -18.64
C GLU A 400 8.31 -13.34 -17.27
N LYS A 401 8.80 -12.66 -16.23
CA LYS A 401 8.25 -12.79 -14.87
C LYS A 401 6.92 -12.07 -14.67
N ARG A 402 6.63 -11.00 -15.43
CA ARG A 402 5.31 -10.37 -15.51
C ARG A 402 4.27 -11.38 -16.00
N ALA A 403 4.56 -12.04 -17.13
CA ALA A 403 3.68 -13.04 -17.73
C ALA A 403 3.47 -14.26 -16.82
N GLU A 404 4.54 -14.84 -16.28
CA GLU A 404 4.44 -15.99 -15.37
C GLU A 404 3.56 -15.68 -14.15
N VAL A 405 3.80 -14.54 -13.49
CA VAL A 405 3.06 -14.15 -12.28
C VAL A 405 1.63 -13.74 -12.60
N TYR A 406 1.39 -13.02 -13.69
CA TYR A 406 0.04 -12.61 -14.07
C TYR A 406 -0.83 -13.79 -14.53
N ALA A 407 -0.29 -14.72 -15.33
CA ALA A 407 -0.98 -15.97 -15.67
C ALA A 407 -1.29 -16.81 -14.43
N ALA A 408 -0.37 -16.85 -13.46
CA ALA A 408 -0.57 -17.50 -12.16
C ALA A 408 -1.57 -16.79 -11.23
N LEU A 409 -1.99 -15.57 -11.56
CA LEU A 409 -2.99 -14.77 -10.86
C LEU A 409 -4.31 -14.63 -11.65
N GLY A 410 -4.45 -15.33 -12.79
CA GLY A 410 -5.65 -15.28 -13.64
C GLY A 410 -5.79 -14.00 -14.47
N ARG A 411 -4.71 -13.24 -14.70
CA ARG A 411 -4.70 -12.02 -15.53
C ARG A 411 -3.89 -12.27 -16.80
N TYR A 412 -4.56 -12.43 -17.94
CA TYR A 412 -3.89 -12.83 -19.18
C TYR A 412 -3.60 -11.66 -20.14
N ASP A 413 -4.45 -10.63 -20.15
CA ASP A 413 -4.44 -9.56 -21.18
C ASP A 413 -3.78 -8.24 -20.74
N ALA A 414 -2.75 -8.31 -19.90
CA ALA A 414 -2.14 -7.13 -19.27
C ALA A 414 -0.84 -6.68 -19.94
N HIS A 415 -0.97 -5.78 -20.91
CA HIS A 415 0.12 -5.05 -21.57
C HIS A 415 0.70 -3.92 -20.68
#